data_AF-A0A023GCP7-F1
#
_entry.id   AF-A0A023GCP7-F1
#
_cell.length_a   1.000
_cell.length_b   1.000
_cell.length_c   1.000
_cell.angle_alpha   90.00
_cell.angle_beta   90.00
_cell.angle_gamma   90.00
#
_symmetry.space_group_name_H-M   'P 1'
#
loop_
_entity.id
_entity.type
_entity.pdbx_description
1 polymer ?
#
loop_
_entity_poly.entity_id
_entity_poly.type
_entity_poly.pdbx_seq_one_letter_code
_entity_poly.pdbx_strand_id
1 'polypeptide(L)'
;MNGLGAAFLLVIGVTACAADSTTKDDLRRALNTEQKIWVVKRSYTRSTEGKEHKCVYATKDSLEEDNYEFHQGYKVGEEWKKEQLYGVLSEDGGFAKLKVSKKKERKVLHIH
;
A
#
# COMPACT_ATOMS: atom_id res chain seq x y z
N MET A 1 -19.81 46.90 -33.78
CA MET A 1 -19.68 46.93 -32.31
C MET A 1 -19.10 45.62 -31.87
N ASN A 2 -17.88 45.67 -31.34
CA ASN A 2 -17.14 44.53 -30.82
C ASN A 2 -17.66 44.26 -29.41
N GLY A 3 -18.28 43.10 -29.18
CA GLY A 3 -18.91 42.76 -27.90
C GLY A 3 -18.20 41.61 -27.22
N LEU A 4 -17.50 41.93 -26.14
CA LEU A 4 -16.87 41.05 -25.14
C LEU A 4 -17.62 39.73 -24.90
N GLY A 5 -16.90 38.60 -24.84
CA GLY A 5 -17.46 37.30 -24.47
C GLY A 5 -16.44 36.37 -23.80
N ALA A 6 -16.19 36.63 -22.51
CA ALA A 6 -15.62 35.75 -21.47
C ALA A 6 -14.47 34.79 -21.84
N ALA A 7 -13.24 35.16 -21.48
CA ALA A 7 -12.17 34.19 -21.26
C ALA A 7 -12.44 33.41 -19.96
N PHE A 8 -12.82 32.15 -20.08
CA PHE A 8 -12.83 31.21 -18.95
C PHE A 8 -11.37 30.84 -18.62
N LEU A 9 -10.74 31.62 -17.75
CA LEU A 9 -9.52 31.20 -17.08
C LEU A 9 -9.91 30.12 -16.06
N LEU A 10 -9.86 28.85 -16.47
CA LEU A 10 -9.79 27.72 -15.56
C LEU A 10 -8.45 27.80 -14.82
N VAL A 11 -8.38 28.65 -13.79
CA VAL A 11 -7.36 28.55 -12.76
C VAL A 11 -7.73 27.31 -11.95
N ILE A 12 -7.21 26.15 -12.36
CA ILE A 12 -7.12 25.00 -11.47
C ILE A 12 -6.06 25.41 -10.46
N GLY A 13 -6.48 26.12 -9.41
CA GLY A 13 -5.70 26.27 -8.20
C GLY A 13 -5.48 24.86 -7.69
N VAL A 14 -4.32 24.29 -7.96
CA VAL A 14 -3.86 23.10 -7.27
C VAL A 14 -3.66 23.56 -5.84
N THR A 15 -4.71 23.42 -5.02
CA THR A 15 -4.55 23.41 -3.58
C THR A 15 -3.48 22.36 -3.32
N ALA A 16 -2.30 22.81 -2.91
CA ALA A 16 -1.23 21.92 -2.50
C ALA A 16 -1.85 20.98 -1.48
N CYS A 17 -2.00 19.70 -1.83
CA CYS A 17 -2.20 18.67 -0.82
C CYS A 17 -0.98 18.82 0.08
N ALA A 18 -1.13 19.44 1.25
CA ALA A 18 -0.20 19.20 2.34
C ALA A 18 -0.24 17.68 2.49
N ALA A 19 0.81 17.02 2.03
CA ALA A 19 0.93 15.59 2.20
C ALA A 19 1.12 15.41 3.70
N ASP A 20 0.04 15.08 4.40
CA ASP A 20 0.12 14.73 5.81
C ASP A 20 1.16 13.61 5.93
N SER A 21 2.28 13.92 6.58
CA SER A 21 3.35 12.96 6.80
C SER A 21 2.76 11.79 7.57
N THR A 22 2.73 10.61 6.97
CA THR A 22 2.30 9.40 7.66
C THR A 22 3.50 8.86 8.43
N THR A 23 3.43 8.84 9.76
CA THR A 23 4.54 8.34 10.58
C THR A 23 4.58 6.80 10.55
N LYS A 24 5.74 6.22 10.86
CA LYS A 24 5.87 4.76 10.99
C LYS A 24 4.86 4.17 12.00
N ASP A 25 4.51 4.92 13.04
CA ASP A 25 3.53 4.49 14.04
C ASP A 25 2.08 4.55 13.53
N ASP A 26 1.76 5.50 12.64
CA ASP A 26 0.47 5.49 11.94
C ASP A 26 0.31 4.24 11.08
N LEU A 27 1.36 3.88 10.33
CA LEU A 27 1.38 2.66 9.55
C LEU A 27 1.26 1.42 10.43
N ARG A 28 2.01 1.34 11.54
CA ARG A 28 1.91 0.25 12.51
C ARG A 28 0.47 0.10 13.03
N ARG A 29 -0.16 1.20 13.41
CA ARG A 29 -1.55 1.22 13.89
C ARG A 29 -2.54 0.76 12.82
N ALA A 30 -2.36 1.19 11.57
CA ALA A 30 -3.20 0.77 10.46
C ALA A 30 -3.09 -0.74 10.15
N LEU A 31 -1.88 -1.32 10.29
CA LEU A 31 -1.63 -2.74 10.09
C LEU A 31 -2.06 -3.62 11.27
N ASN A 32 -2.15 -3.06 12.49
CA ASN A 32 -2.49 -3.81 13.69
C ASN A 32 -4.01 -4.08 13.81
N THR A 33 -4.53 -4.89 12.91
CA THR A 33 -5.93 -5.32 12.89
C THR A 33 -6.05 -6.82 12.71
N GLU A 34 -7.10 -7.41 13.27
CA GLU A 34 -7.48 -8.82 13.02
C GLU A 34 -8.33 -8.96 11.75
N GLN A 35 -8.79 -7.84 11.18
CA GLN A 35 -9.63 -7.83 9.99
C GLN A 35 -8.80 -7.93 8.71
N LYS A 36 -9.44 -8.38 7.63
CA LYS A 36 -8.85 -8.36 6.28
C LYS A 36 -8.73 -6.93 5.78
N ILE A 37 -7.54 -6.56 5.32
CA ILE A 37 -7.31 -5.30 4.61
C ILE A 37 -7.53 -5.56 3.12
N TRP A 38 -8.61 -5.04 2.55
CA TRP A 38 -8.99 -5.26 1.16
C TRP A 38 -8.44 -4.19 0.22
N VAL A 39 -7.90 -4.61 -0.92
CA VAL A 39 -7.52 -3.71 -2.00
C VAL A 39 -8.75 -3.47 -2.89
N VAL A 40 -9.49 -2.40 -2.58
CA VAL A 40 -10.73 -2.05 -3.32
C VAL A 40 -10.42 -1.37 -4.65
N LYS A 41 -9.37 -0.56 -4.72
CA LYS A 41 -8.95 0.18 -5.92
C LYS A 41 -7.44 0.14 -6.07
N ARG A 42 -6.99 -0.02 -7.31
CA ARG A 42 -5.57 0.04 -7.71
C ARG A 42 -5.48 0.72 -9.08
N SER A 43 -4.36 1.38 -9.36
CA SER A 43 -4.11 2.08 -10.64
C SER A 43 -3.45 1.19 -11.71
N TYR A 44 -3.14 -0.07 -11.38
CA TYR A 44 -2.48 -1.01 -12.27
C TYR A 44 -3.17 -2.39 -12.23
N THR A 45 -3.02 -3.16 -13.30
CA THR A 45 -3.54 -4.52 -13.40
C THR A 45 -2.43 -5.52 -13.14
N ARG A 46 -2.69 -6.54 -12.31
CA ARG A 46 -1.79 -7.68 -12.09
C ARG A 46 -2.45 -8.94 -12.61
N SER A 47 -1.73 -9.72 -13.42
CA SER A 47 -2.25 -10.96 -14.00
C SER A 47 -1.23 -12.09 -13.92
N THR A 48 -1.73 -13.32 -13.85
CA THR A 48 -0.95 -14.56 -14.00
C THR A 48 -1.61 -15.37 -15.10
N GLU A 49 -0.84 -15.83 -16.08
CA GLU A 49 -1.35 -16.62 -17.22
C GLU A 49 -2.56 -15.96 -17.92
N GLY A 50 -2.49 -14.64 -18.13
CA GLY A 50 -3.55 -13.86 -18.77
C GLY A 50 -4.81 -13.62 -17.90
N LYS A 51 -4.87 -14.18 -16.68
CA LYS A 51 -6.00 -13.99 -15.75
C LYS A 51 -5.67 -12.90 -14.74
N GLU A 52 -6.53 -11.89 -14.65
CA GLU A 52 -6.39 -10.80 -13.69
C GLU A 52 -6.57 -11.30 -12.24
N HIS A 53 -5.74 -10.76 -11.34
CA HIS A 53 -5.86 -10.93 -9.90
C HIS A 53 -7.01 -10.08 -9.38
N LYS A 54 -8.05 -10.73 -8.83
CA LYS A 54 -9.23 -10.09 -8.24
C LYS A 54 -9.31 -10.34 -6.74
N CYS A 55 -10.13 -9.57 -6.03
CA CYS A 55 -10.44 -9.78 -4.61
C CYS A 55 -9.18 -9.89 -3.74
N VAL A 56 -8.22 -8.98 -3.94
CA VAL A 56 -6.93 -9.00 -3.25
C VAL A 56 -7.12 -8.49 -1.81
N TYR A 57 -6.60 -9.21 -0.84
CA TYR A 57 -6.58 -8.81 0.56
C TYR A 57 -5.28 -9.21 1.26
N ALA A 58 -5.00 -8.55 2.38
CA ALA A 58 -3.97 -8.95 3.33
C ALA A 58 -4.62 -9.36 4.66
N THR A 59 -4.03 -10.35 5.33
CA THR A 59 -4.40 -10.77 6.69
C THR A 59 -3.13 -10.87 7.51
N LYS A 60 -3.06 -10.09 8.60
CA LYS A 60 -1.95 -10.11 9.54
C LYS A 60 -1.85 -11.50 10.19
N ASP A 61 -0.62 -12.00 10.26
CA ASP A 61 -0.28 -13.12 11.14
C ASP A 61 0.44 -12.60 12.39
N SER A 62 1.42 -11.72 12.23
CA SER A 62 2.12 -11.08 13.34
C SER A 62 2.61 -9.66 12.99
N LEU A 63 2.81 -8.86 14.03
CA LEU A 63 3.38 -7.53 13.94
C LEU A 63 4.27 -7.30 15.17
N GLU A 64 5.56 -7.56 15.02
CA GLU A 64 6.56 -7.53 16.09
C GLU A 64 7.62 -6.49 15.77
N GLU A 65 7.71 -5.45 16.61
CA GLU A 65 8.50 -4.26 16.29
C GLU A 65 8.17 -3.80 14.87
N ASP A 66 9.19 -3.61 14.03
CA ASP A 66 9.07 -3.19 12.63
C ASP A 66 8.81 -4.36 11.67
N ASN A 67 8.71 -5.60 12.15
CA ASN A 67 8.47 -6.77 11.31
C ASN A 67 6.98 -7.08 11.25
N TYR A 68 6.46 -7.22 10.03
CA TYR A 68 5.07 -7.55 9.76
C TYR A 68 5.01 -8.86 8.96
N GLU A 69 4.34 -9.87 9.48
CA GLU A 69 4.08 -11.11 8.76
C GLU A 69 2.62 -11.18 8.41
N PHE A 70 2.33 -11.51 7.15
CA PHE A 70 0.96 -11.53 6.68
C PHE A 70 0.80 -12.47 5.49
N HIS A 71 -0.40 -12.96 5.33
CA HIS A 71 -0.79 -13.62 4.09
C HIS A 71 -1.49 -12.63 3.16
N GLN A 72 -1.13 -12.69 1.88
CA GLN A 72 -1.91 -12.08 0.81
C GLN A 72 -2.79 -13.13 0.14
N GLY A 73 -4.10 -12.91 0.15
CA GLY A 73 -5.06 -13.71 -0.61
C GLY A 73 -5.53 -12.98 -1.86
N TYR A 74 -5.72 -13.72 -2.95
CA TYR A 74 -6.25 -13.17 -4.20
C TYR A 74 -6.87 -14.28 -5.06
N LYS A 75 -7.72 -13.88 -6.02
CA LYS A 75 -8.39 -14.79 -6.94
C LYS A 75 -7.77 -14.68 -8.33
N VAL A 76 -7.49 -15.81 -8.98
CA VAL A 76 -7.03 -15.89 -10.38
C VAL A 76 -8.02 -16.76 -11.14
N GLY A 77 -8.87 -16.15 -11.98
CA GLY A 77 -10.04 -16.83 -12.54
C GLY A 77 -11.03 -17.23 -11.43
N GLU A 78 -11.27 -18.52 -11.27
CA GLU A 78 -12.14 -19.06 -10.21
C GLU A 78 -11.39 -19.49 -8.95
N GLU A 79 -10.06 -19.61 -9.02
CA GLU A 79 -9.25 -20.17 -7.94
C GLU A 79 -8.78 -19.10 -6.95
N TRP A 80 -8.89 -19.42 -5.66
CA TRP A 80 -8.23 -18.67 -4.60
C TRP A 80 -6.78 -19.10 -4.46
N LYS A 81 -5.87 -18.12 -4.41
CA LYS A 81 -4.46 -18.28 -4.08
C LYS A 81 -4.18 -17.52 -2.79
N LYS A 82 -3.23 -18.03 -2.01
CA LYS A 82 -2.75 -17.43 -0.77
C LYS A 82 -1.23 -17.55 -0.75
N GLU A 83 -0.51 -16.48 -0.44
CA GLU A 83 0.94 -16.50 -0.28
C GLU A 83 1.36 -15.82 1.02
N GLN A 84 2.35 -16.39 1.71
CA GLN A 84 2.99 -15.76 2.87
C GLN A 84 3.93 -14.66 2.40
N LEU A 85 3.85 -13.50 3.04
CA LEU A 85 4.70 -12.35 2.78
C LEU A 85 5.25 -11.78 4.09
N TYR A 86 6.37 -11.08 3.96
CA TYR A 86 7.07 -10.45 5.06
C TYR A 86 7.24 -8.96 4.73
N GLY A 87 6.99 -8.13 5.72
CA GLY A 87 7.05 -6.68 5.65
C GLY A 87 8.04 -6.14 6.67
N VAL A 88 8.81 -5.12 6.30
CA VAL A 88 9.60 -4.32 7.23
C VAL A 88 9.12 -2.87 7.17
N LEU A 89 8.68 -2.35 8.32
CA LEU A 89 8.28 -0.98 8.50
C LEU A 89 9.53 -0.10 8.61
N SER A 90 9.56 0.99 7.87
CA SER A 90 10.58 2.02 7.99
C SER A 90 9.96 3.40 7.81
N GLU A 91 10.75 4.43 8.07
CA GLU A 91 10.39 5.82 7.77
C GLU A 91 11.52 6.42 6.94
N ASP A 92 11.17 7.15 5.89
CA ASP A 92 12.15 7.83 5.05
C ASP A 92 11.52 9.12 4.50
N GLY A 93 12.23 10.24 4.67
CA GLY A 93 11.74 11.56 4.28
C GLY A 93 10.42 11.98 4.96
N GLY A 94 10.14 11.49 6.17
CA GLY A 94 8.89 11.76 6.90
C GLY A 94 7.69 10.92 6.42
N PHE A 95 7.91 9.92 5.58
CA PHE A 95 6.87 8.99 5.13
C PHE A 95 7.15 7.57 5.59
N ALA A 96 6.13 6.95 6.18
CA ALA A 96 6.14 5.54 6.50
C ALA A 96 6.20 4.70 5.23
N LYS A 97 7.00 3.64 5.28
CA LYS A 97 7.18 2.68 4.20
C LYS A 97 7.01 1.27 4.73
N LEU A 98 6.35 0.42 3.94
CA LEU A 98 6.33 -1.02 4.15
C LEU A 98 7.08 -1.68 3.00
N LYS A 99 8.26 -2.23 3.28
CA LYS A 99 9.01 -3.01 2.30
C LYS A 99 8.55 -4.46 2.35
N VAL A 100 7.98 -4.98 1.26
CA VAL A 100 7.41 -6.34 1.20
C VAL A 100 8.34 -7.30 0.45
N SER A 101 8.50 -8.51 0.96
CA SER A 101 9.31 -9.58 0.38
C SER A 101 8.64 -10.96 0.53
N LYS A 102 9.10 -11.94 -0.26
CA LYS A 102 8.67 -13.36 -0.15
C LYS A 102 9.48 -14.17 0.84
N LYS A 103 10.57 -13.62 1.36
CA LYS A 103 11.49 -14.30 2.28
C LYS A 103 11.69 -13.40 3.49
N LYS A 104 11.56 -13.96 4.69
CA LYS A 104 11.81 -13.23 5.93
C LYS A 104 13.22 -12.64 5.89
N GLU A 105 13.32 -11.32 5.98
CA GLU A 105 14.62 -10.65 6.08
C GLU A 105 15.20 -10.98 7.46
N ARG A 106 16.37 -11.63 7.51
CA ARG A 106 17.12 -11.78 8.76
C ARG A 106 17.93 -10.51 8.97
N LYS A 107 17.61 -9.71 9.99
CA LYS A 107 18.54 -8.68 10.47
C LYS A 107 19.83 -9.41 10.89
N VAL A 108 20.93 -9.16 10.18
CA VAL A 108 22.26 -9.52 10.65
C VAL A 108 22.55 -8.57 11.82
N LEU A 109 22.45 -9.08 13.05
CA LEU A 109 22.92 -8.35 14.23
C LEU A 109 24.41 -8.08 14.04
N HIS A 110 24.77 -6.83 13.73
CA HIS A 110 26.14 -6.37 13.91
C HIS A 110 26.38 -6.24 15.41
N ILE A 111 26.99 -7.28 15.98
CA ILE A 111 27.55 -7.25 17.33
C ILE A 111 28.83 -6.42 17.22
N HIS A 112 28.83 -5.20 17.78
CA HIS A 112 30.05 -4.44 18.06
C HIS A 112 30.62 -4.86 19.41
#